data_AF-A0A540W5R5-F1
#
_entry.id   AF-A0A540W5R5-F1
#
_cell.length_a   1.000
_cell.length_b   1.000
_cell.length_c   1.000
_cell.angle_alpha   90.00
_cell.angle_beta   90.00
_cell.angle_gamma   90.00
#
_symmetry.space_group_name_H-M   'P 1'
#
loop_
_entity.id
_entity.type
_entity.pdbx_description
1 polymer ?
#
loop_
_entity_poly.entity_id
_entity_poly.type
_entity_poly.pdbx_seq_one_letter_code
_entity_poly.pdbx_strand_id
1 'polypeptide(L)'
;MRMPVISGFAKNIPARRTLATAAATVVLGVALPVLSGGTPAWACGDPRLDGAKDVPWSTPGVNPASKFLRNMPSSISADGKWHEIAIELRNQTGHGYDNARPTLGFADPKHDLLRGKDIQVQAWQGDDSRRSLPLLPGCASLGEVEIDTSSLGQHIDNNGAALYRFLVKLSPNSSASLSQLVVVTDGLADHTTTGGSSDLATLQVEHPDATDPSPAPGSGTGTGKPTTKPSGKPTAKPTESATPTAAPVAATSAAPSSAPTAEPSGTATTPGTERLAYTGGGDTSWTLVAAGSALLASGAAALAFARRRAARR
;
A
#
# COMPACT_ATOMS: atom_id res chain seq x y z
N MET A 1 -33.52 56.54 16.63
CA MET A 1 -33.70 56.72 15.18
C MET A 1 -34.48 55.53 14.65
N ARG A 2 -35.72 55.77 14.21
CA ARG A 2 -36.61 54.80 13.56
C ARG A 2 -36.81 55.29 12.12
N MET A 3 -36.73 54.38 11.16
CA MET A 3 -37.16 54.61 9.78
C MET A 3 -37.75 53.30 9.18
N PRO A 4 -38.60 53.41 8.15
CA PRO A 4 -39.85 52.65 8.05
C PRO A 4 -39.93 51.64 6.90
N VAL A 5 -41.06 50.92 6.96
CA VAL A 5 -41.76 50.07 5.98
C VAL A 5 -41.70 50.53 4.52
N ILE A 6 -41.56 49.57 3.58
CA ILE A 6 -42.23 49.61 2.27
C ILE A 6 -42.88 48.24 2.00
N SER A 7 -44.19 48.28 1.77
CA SER A 7 -45.06 47.19 1.34
C SER A 7 -45.38 47.33 -0.15
N GLY A 8 -45.56 46.19 -0.83
CA GLY A 8 -46.62 46.01 -1.82
C GLY A 8 -46.22 45.94 -3.30
N PHE A 9 -46.73 44.92 -4.00
CA PHE A 9 -47.50 44.94 -5.28
C PHE A 9 -47.52 43.48 -5.81
N ALA A 10 -48.62 42.75 -5.65
CA ALA A 10 -49.68 42.46 -6.66
C ALA A 10 -49.16 41.60 -7.84
N LYS A 11 -49.83 40.59 -8.41
CA LYS A 11 -51.25 40.50 -8.79
C LYS A 11 -51.53 39.09 -9.37
N ASN A 12 -52.74 38.58 -9.15
CA ASN A 12 -53.32 37.38 -9.76
C ASN A 12 -53.39 37.44 -11.30
N ILE A 13 -53.18 36.31 -12.00
CA ILE A 13 -53.69 36.03 -13.36
C ILE A 13 -54.20 34.56 -13.43
N PRO A 14 -55.30 34.27 -14.15
CA PRO A 14 -56.17 33.13 -13.90
C PRO A 14 -56.00 31.91 -14.83
N ALA A 15 -56.71 30.87 -14.40
CA ALA A 15 -57.12 29.61 -15.00
C ALA A 15 -57.18 29.41 -16.54
N ARG A 16 -56.85 28.13 -16.88
CA ARG A 16 -57.44 27.22 -17.89
C ARG A 16 -57.29 27.54 -19.38
N ARG A 17 -56.53 26.66 -20.06
CA ARG A 17 -56.99 25.98 -21.29
C ARG A 17 -56.36 24.59 -21.41
N THR A 18 -57.20 23.58 -21.24
CA THR A 18 -57.04 22.22 -21.73
C THR A 18 -56.92 22.23 -23.26
N LEU A 19 -55.84 21.64 -23.78
CA LEU A 19 -55.81 21.02 -25.11
C LEU A 19 -54.92 19.79 -25.02
N ALA A 20 -55.58 18.64 -25.19
CA ALA A 20 -54.95 17.35 -25.36
C ALA A 20 -54.01 17.39 -26.58
N THR A 21 -52.72 17.16 -26.35
CA THR A 21 -51.82 16.69 -27.39
C THR A 21 -51.17 15.42 -26.88
N ALA A 22 -51.40 14.36 -27.64
CA ALA A 22 -51.10 13.00 -27.31
C ALA A 22 -49.62 12.81 -26.93
N ALA A 23 -49.43 11.98 -25.90
CA ALA A 23 -48.14 11.49 -25.46
C ALA A 23 -47.37 10.83 -26.62
N ALA A 24 -46.32 11.51 -27.07
CA ALA A 24 -45.13 10.89 -27.63
C ALA A 24 -43.91 11.50 -26.94
N THR A 25 -43.90 11.47 -25.61
CA THR A 25 -42.65 11.46 -24.85
C THR A 25 -41.96 10.15 -25.22
N VAL A 26 -41.18 10.18 -26.29
CA VAL A 26 -40.06 9.26 -26.46
C VAL A 26 -39.17 9.53 -25.27
N VAL A 27 -39.37 8.72 -24.23
CA VAL A 27 -38.40 8.53 -23.16
C VAL A 27 -37.17 7.95 -23.85
N LEU A 28 -36.32 8.84 -24.38
CA LEU A 28 -34.87 8.66 -24.41
C LEU A 28 -34.36 8.74 -22.95
N GLY A 29 -35.01 7.98 -22.08
CA GLY A 29 -34.55 7.68 -20.74
C GLY A 29 -33.46 6.65 -20.93
N VAL A 30 -32.25 7.16 -21.12
CA VAL A 30 -31.04 6.69 -20.44
C VAL A 30 -31.09 5.20 -20.11
N ALA A 31 -31.01 4.38 -21.14
CA ALA A 31 -30.45 3.04 -21.03
C ALA A 31 -29.11 3.07 -21.76
N LEU A 32 -28.22 3.98 -21.36
CA LEU A 32 -26.82 3.61 -21.35
C LEU A 32 -26.80 2.36 -20.46
N PRO A 33 -26.42 1.17 -20.96
CA PRO A 33 -25.97 0.16 -20.04
C PRO A 33 -24.89 0.89 -19.24
N VAL A 34 -25.11 1.04 -17.94
CA VAL A 34 -24.03 1.15 -17.00
C VAL A 34 -23.15 -0.04 -17.35
N LEU A 35 -22.17 0.19 -18.23
CA LEU A 35 -21.07 -0.71 -18.44
C LEU A 35 -20.45 -0.74 -17.07
N SER A 36 -20.82 -1.75 -16.29
CA SER A 36 -20.19 -2.19 -15.05
C SER A 36 -18.75 -2.65 -15.28
N GLY A 37 -18.08 -2.10 -16.30
CA GLY A 37 -16.66 -2.24 -16.61
C GLY A 37 -15.87 -0.95 -16.35
N GLY A 38 -16.49 0.11 -15.83
CA GLY A 38 -15.72 1.04 -15.00
C GLY A 38 -15.51 0.33 -13.68
N THR A 39 -14.32 -0.21 -13.42
CA THR A 39 -13.95 -0.83 -12.14
C THR A 39 -14.31 0.18 -11.05
N PRO A 40 -15.43 -0.04 -10.37
CA PRO A 40 -15.98 0.95 -9.48
C PRO A 40 -15.08 1.03 -8.25
N ALA A 41 -15.11 2.16 -7.56
CA ALA A 41 -14.27 2.46 -6.40
C ALA A 41 -14.40 1.46 -5.22
N TRP A 42 -15.16 0.36 -5.36
CA TRP A 42 -15.13 -0.82 -4.51
C TRP A 42 -14.07 -1.88 -4.89
N ALA A 43 -13.34 -1.71 -6.00
CA ALA A 43 -12.22 -2.57 -6.40
C ALA A 43 -10.87 -2.14 -5.79
N CYS A 44 -10.85 -1.05 -5.02
CA CYS A 44 -9.69 -0.54 -4.31
C CYS A 44 -9.44 -1.32 -3.01
N GLY A 45 -9.33 -2.64 -3.12
CA GLY A 45 -8.93 -3.52 -2.01
C GLY A 45 -7.57 -4.09 -2.32
N ASP A 46 -6.59 -3.84 -1.44
CA ASP A 46 -5.34 -4.58 -1.48
C ASP A 46 -5.63 -6.03 -1.11
N PRO A 47 -5.47 -6.98 -2.04
CA PRO A 47 -5.77 -8.38 -1.80
C PRO A 47 -4.82 -9.01 -0.75
N ARG A 48 -3.72 -8.35 -0.36
CA ARG A 48 -2.85 -8.81 0.74
C ARG A 48 -3.52 -8.65 2.10
N LEU A 49 -4.48 -7.73 2.25
CA LEU A 49 -5.21 -7.51 3.50
C LEU A 49 -6.19 -8.64 3.85
N ASP A 50 -6.53 -9.51 2.89
CA ASP A 50 -7.33 -10.71 3.13
C ASP A 50 -6.55 -11.82 3.88
N GLY A 51 -5.24 -11.63 4.06
CA GLY A 51 -4.34 -12.57 4.73
C GLY A 51 -3.10 -12.90 3.91
N ALA A 52 -2.15 -13.57 4.56
CA ALA A 52 -0.96 -14.10 3.90
C ALA A 52 -1.36 -15.10 2.79
N LYS A 53 -0.67 -15.01 1.65
CA LYS A 53 -0.91 -15.88 0.50
C LYS A 53 0.38 -16.61 0.19
N ASP A 54 0.31 -17.93 0.11
CA ASP A 54 1.42 -18.73 -0.43
C ASP A 54 1.12 -19.05 -1.89
N VAL A 55 2.07 -18.73 -2.77
CA VAL A 55 2.00 -19.03 -4.21
C VAL A 55 3.06 -20.07 -4.54
N PRO A 56 2.71 -21.21 -5.17
CA PRO A 56 3.68 -22.24 -5.51
C PRO A 56 4.78 -21.69 -6.43
N TRP A 57 6.04 -21.96 -6.10
CA TRP A 57 7.19 -21.45 -6.87
C TRP A 57 7.29 -22.00 -8.30
N SER A 58 6.59 -23.11 -8.58
CA SER A 58 6.49 -23.69 -9.93
C SER A 58 5.62 -22.89 -10.89
N THR A 59 4.96 -21.84 -10.42
CA THR A 59 4.08 -21.00 -11.24
C THR A 59 4.94 -20.05 -12.08
N PRO A 60 4.83 -20.07 -13.42
CA PRO A 60 5.63 -19.20 -14.29
C PRO A 60 5.37 -17.71 -14.01
N GLY A 61 6.44 -16.90 -14.03
CA GLY A 61 6.31 -15.44 -13.92
C GLY A 61 5.87 -14.93 -12.55
N VAL A 62 6.06 -15.71 -11.48
CA VAL A 62 5.72 -15.34 -10.10
C VAL A 62 6.79 -14.46 -9.47
N ASN A 63 6.41 -13.42 -8.74
CA ASN A 63 7.35 -12.63 -7.97
C ASN A 63 8.06 -13.45 -6.87
N PRO A 64 9.27 -13.02 -6.44
CA PRO A 64 9.89 -13.54 -5.23
C PRO A 64 8.92 -13.53 -4.04
N ALA A 65 9.05 -14.52 -3.15
CA ALA A 65 8.27 -14.59 -1.93
C ALA A 65 8.79 -13.56 -0.92
N SER A 66 7.90 -12.77 -0.32
CA SER A 66 8.26 -11.83 0.76
C SER A 66 7.67 -12.30 2.07
N LYS A 67 8.47 -12.30 3.15
CA LYS A 67 8.02 -12.67 4.50
C LYS A 67 8.61 -11.76 5.56
N PHE A 68 7.85 -11.49 6.60
CA PHE A 68 8.39 -10.80 7.78
C PHE A 68 9.33 -11.74 8.54
N LEU A 69 10.42 -11.18 9.08
CA LEU A 69 11.29 -11.96 9.96
C LEU A 69 10.60 -12.22 11.32
N ARG A 70 11.00 -13.31 11.99
CA ARG A 70 10.43 -13.74 13.28
C ARG A 70 10.55 -12.72 14.41
N ASN A 71 11.47 -11.77 14.30
CA ASN A 71 11.70 -10.72 15.29
C ASN A 71 10.90 -9.44 14.99
N MET A 72 9.88 -9.51 14.14
CA MET A 72 8.97 -8.40 13.94
C MET A 72 8.34 -7.98 15.27
N PRO A 73 8.32 -6.68 15.61
CA PRO A 73 7.69 -6.23 16.84
C PRO A 73 6.20 -6.59 16.84
N SER A 74 5.62 -6.81 18.03
CA SER A 74 4.18 -7.02 18.17
C SER A 74 3.40 -5.71 18.41
N SER A 75 4.11 -4.63 18.71
CA SER A 75 3.54 -3.30 18.94
C SER A 75 4.44 -2.20 18.39
N ILE A 76 3.84 -1.02 18.19
CA ILE A 76 4.51 0.20 17.74
C ILE A 76 3.95 1.38 18.54
N SER A 77 4.83 2.24 19.04
CA SER A 77 4.42 3.44 19.77
C SER A 77 4.16 4.62 18.83
N ALA A 78 3.04 5.31 19.03
CA ALA A 78 2.74 6.61 18.46
C ALA A 78 3.42 7.72 19.28
N ASP A 79 4.74 7.64 19.45
CA ASP A 79 5.54 8.59 20.24
C ASP A 79 6.63 9.29 19.40
N GLY A 80 6.65 9.04 18.09
CA GLY A 80 7.67 9.57 17.19
C GLY A 80 9.02 8.84 17.26
N LYS A 81 9.12 7.69 17.93
CA LYS A 81 10.32 6.84 17.86
C LYS A 81 10.31 5.92 16.63
N TRP A 82 11.51 5.51 16.22
CA TRP A 82 11.69 4.55 15.13
C TRP A 82 11.61 3.12 15.65
N HIS A 83 10.89 2.28 14.93
CA HIS A 83 10.73 0.85 15.15
C HIS A 83 11.22 0.11 13.91
N GLU A 84 11.95 -0.99 14.11
CA GLU A 84 12.50 -1.76 13.00
C GLU A 84 11.53 -2.85 12.55
N ILE A 85 11.32 -2.97 11.24
CA ILE A 85 10.62 -4.07 10.58
C ILE A 85 11.58 -4.67 9.56
N ALA A 86 11.81 -5.97 9.64
CA ALA A 86 12.70 -6.68 8.73
C ALA A 86 11.91 -7.65 7.84
N ILE A 87 12.21 -7.62 6.55
CA ILE A 87 11.58 -8.43 5.51
C ILE A 87 12.65 -9.24 4.77
N GLU A 88 12.43 -10.54 4.66
CA GLU A 88 13.20 -11.40 3.76
C GLU A 88 12.46 -11.54 2.43
N LEU A 89 13.14 -11.21 1.34
CA LEU A 89 12.70 -11.49 -0.01
C LEU A 89 13.47 -12.69 -0.55
N ARG A 90 12.78 -13.78 -0.86
CA ARG A 90 13.38 -15.05 -1.28
C ARG A 90 12.93 -15.43 -2.68
N ASN A 91 13.90 -15.73 -3.54
CA ASN A 91 13.65 -16.17 -4.90
C ASN A 91 13.83 -17.68 -5.02
N GLN A 92 12.77 -18.41 -5.34
CA GLN A 92 12.79 -19.87 -5.56
C GLN A 92 12.12 -20.28 -6.88
N THR A 93 12.02 -19.34 -7.82
CA THR A 93 11.21 -19.49 -9.05
C THR A 93 11.94 -20.21 -10.19
N GLY A 94 13.19 -20.64 -9.97
CA GLY A 94 14.00 -21.34 -10.96
C GLY A 94 14.87 -20.43 -11.84
N HIS A 95 14.77 -19.10 -11.71
CA HIS A 95 15.58 -18.12 -12.45
C HIS A 95 15.90 -16.91 -11.59
N GLY A 96 16.94 -16.15 -11.96
CA GLY A 96 17.28 -14.88 -11.29
C GLY A 96 16.31 -13.76 -11.68
N TYR A 97 16.19 -12.76 -10.82
CA TYR A 97 15.43 -11.54 -11.08
C TYR A 97 16.28 -10.30 -10.94
N ASP A 98 16.09 -9.36 -11.85
CA ASP A 98 16.53 -7.98 -11.70
C ASP A 98 15.47 -7.15 -10.99
N ASN A 99 15.92 -6.06 -10.35
CA ASN A 99 15.07 -5.08 -9.70
C ASN A 99 14.11 -5.68 -8.64
N ALA A 100 14.47 -6.82 -8.07
CA ALA A 100 13.71 -7.49 -7.03
C ALA A 100 13.71 -6.64 -5.76
N ARG A 101 12.53 -6.43 -5.20
CA ARG A 101 12.29 -5.62 -4.00
C ARG A 101 11.01 -6.06 -3.29
N PRO A 102 10.91 -5.89 -1.97
CA PRO A 102 9.65 -6.07 -1.28
C PRO A 102 8.74 -4.86 -1.53
N THR A 103 7.44 -5.06 -1.48
CA THR A 103 6.50 -3.97 -1.16
C THR A 103 6.29 -3.90 0.34
N LEU A 104 5.82 -2.75 0.80
CA LEU A 104 5.45 -2.56 2.19
C LEU A 104 4.23 -1.65 2.23
N GLY A 105 3.17 -2.14 2.87
CA GLY A 105 1.90 -1.45 3.02
C GLY A 105 1.46 -1.38 4.47
N PHE A 106 0.72 -0.34 4.81
CA PHE A 106 0.14 -0.12 6.13
C PHE A 106 -1.34 0.20 6.00
N ALA A 107 -2.17 -0.45 6.82
CA ALA A 107 -3.60 -0.19 6.86
C ALA A 107 -4.12 -0.16 8.31
N ASP A 108 -5.12 0.68 8.55
CA ASP A 108 -5.97 0.61 9.72
C ASP A 108 -7.11 -0.38 9.44
N PRO A 109 -7.32 -1.44 10.25
CA PRO A 109 -8.42 -2.36 10.05
C PRO A 109 -9.81 -1.71 10.21
N LYS A 110 -9.90 -0.51 10.78
CA LYS A 110 -11.13 0.31 10.85
C LYS A 110 -11.26 1.31 9.69
N HIS A 111 -10.29 1.32 8.77
CA HIS A 111 -10.31 1.95 7.44
C HIS A 111 -10.26 3.48 7.33
N ASP A 112 -10.03 4.26 8.40
CA ASP A 112 -10.06 5.73 8.28
C ASP A 112 -9.12 6.49 9.24
N LEU A 113 -8.36 5.79 10.09
CA LEU A 113 -7.59 6.46 11.15
C LEU A 113 -6.13 6.70 10.78
N LEU A 114 -5.58 5.94 9.84
CA LEU A 114 -4.21 6.09 9.39
C LEU A 114 -4.13 7.12 8.27
N ARG A 115 -3.38 8.21 8.50
CA ARG A 115 -3.10 9.24 7.49
C ARG A 115 -1.67 9.10 7.03
N GLY A 116 -1.39 9.33 5.74
CA GLY A 116 -0.02 9.32 5.23
C GLY A 116 0.94 10.25 6.01
N LYS A 117 0.47 11.39 6.51
CA LYS A 117 1.28 12.31 7.34
C LYS A 117 1.64 11.77 8.73
N ASP A 118 0.94 10.73 9.20
CA ASP A 118 1.15 10.14 10.53
C ASP A 118 2.21 9.06 10.51
N ILE A 119 2.65 8.60 9.34
CA ILE A 119 3.66 7.56 9.20
C ILE A 119 4.87 8.10 8.45
N GLN A 120 6.05 7.67 8.85
CA GLN A 120 7.29 7.89 8.11
C GLN A 120 8.03 6.58 8.02
N VAL A 121 8.61 6.30 6.86
CA VAL A 121 9.37 5.08 6.61
C VAL A 121 10.73 5.42 6.03
N GLN A 122 11.75 4.80 6.59
CA GLN A 122 13.10 4.77 6.04
C GLN A 122 13.50 3.33 5.77
N ALA A 123 14.40 3.11 4.81
CA ALA A 123 15.09 1.85 4.64
C ALA A 123 16.58 2.02 4.92
N TRP A 124 17.18 1.00 5.53
CA TRP A 124 18.62 0.87 5.60
C TRP A 124 19.19 0.56 4.21
N GLN A 125 20.31 1.19 3.89
CA GLN A 125 21.14 0.88 2.75
C GLN A 125 22.33 0.03 3.24
N GLY A 126 22.96 -0.72 2.32
CA GLY A 126 24.06 -1.64 2.65
C GLY A 126 25.32 -0.98 3.25
N ASP A 127 25.37 0.35 3.30
CA ASP A 127 26.44 1.18 3.87
C ASP A 127 26.07 1.78 5.24
N ASP A 128 25.08 1.21 5.92
CA ASP A 128 24.47 1.72 7.16
C ASP A 128 23.81 3.12 7.02
N SER A 129 23.71 3.65 5.80
CA SER A 129 22.95 4.89 5.58
C SER A 129 21.45 4.61 5.57
N ARG A 130 20.65 5.64 5.83
CA ARG A 130 19.18 5.55 5.85
C ARG A 130 18.62 6.40 4.72
N ARG A 131 17.66 5.84 3.98
CA ARG A 131 16.93 6.54 2.93
C ARG A 131 15.48 6.70 3.33
N SER A 132 14.96 7.94 3.29
CA SER A 132 13.53 8.17 3.42
C SER A 132 12.81 7.65 2.17
N LEU A 133 11.75 6.88 2.37
CA LEU A 133 10.95 6.35 1.28
C LEU A 133 9.70 7.21 1.09
N PRO A 134 9.32 7.54 -0.17
CA PRO A 134 8.06 8.20 -0.45
C PRO A 134 6.87 7.32 -0.04
N LEU A 135 5.81 7.97 0.43
CA LEU A 135 4.52 7.33 0.64
C LEU A 135 3.68 7.49 -0.63
N LEU A 136 3.16 6.39 -1.13
CA LEU A 136 2.19 6.38 -2.21
C LEU A 136 0.79 6.41 -1.59
N PRO A 137 -0.14 7.22 -2.14
CA PRO A 137 -1.53 7.12 -1.74
C PRO A 137 -2.01 5.71 -2.11
N GLY A 138 -2.34 4.91 -1.10
CA GLY A 138 -2.98 3.62 -1.31
C GLY A 138 -4.44 3.81 -1.74
N CYS A 139 -5.22 2.75 -1.57
CA CYS A 139 -6.66 2.82 -1.76
C CYS A 139 -7.26 3.77 -0.71
N ALA A 140 -7.58 5.01 -1.12
CA ALA A 140 -7.99 6.08 -0.22
C ALA A 140 -9.19 5.74 0.67
N SER A 141 -10.06 4.82 0.22
CA SER A 141 -11.22 4.33 0.98
C SER A 141 -10.89 3.36 2.11
N LEU A 142 -9.66 2.85 2.20
CA LEU A 142 -9.25 1.87 3.20
C LEU A 142 -8.24 2.41 4.22
N GLY A 143 -7.90 3.70 4.14
CA GLY A 143 -6.84 4.27 4.98
C GLY A 143 -5.48 3.62 4.75
N GLU A 144 -5.26 3.11 3.53
CA GLU A 144 -4.04 2.38 3.16
C GLU A 144 -2.93 3.35 2.74
N VAL A 145 -1.71 3.08 3.21
CA VAL A 145 -0.50 3.79 2.83
C VAL A 145 0.50 2.78 2.28
N GLU A 146 0.80 2.91 0.99
CA GLU A 146 1.85 2.12 0.33
C GLU A 146 3.19 2.85 0.40
N ILE A 147 4.28 2.10 0.44
CA ILE A 147 5.64 2.65 0.41
C ILE A 147 6.25 2.46 -0.96
N ASP A 148 6.79 3.53 -1.55
CA ASP A 148 7.57 3.42 -2.78
C ASP A 148 8.95 2.81 -2.49
N THR A 149 9.06 1.51 -2.76
CA THR A 149 10.29 0.74 -2.60
C THR A 149 11.10 0.64 -3.89
N SER A 150 10.71 1.33 -4.98
CA SER A 150 11.38 1.23 -6.30
C SER A 150 12.89 1.46 -6.22
N SER A 151 13.33 2.35 -5.33
CA SER A 151 14.74 2.67 -5.13
C SER A 151 15.56 1.60 -4.40
N LEU A 152 14.93 0.50 -3.96
CA LEU A 152 15.54 -0.62 -3.24
C LEU A 152 15.71 -1.88 -4.12
N GLY A 153 15.33 -1.81 -5.40
CA GLY A 153 15.47 -2.92 -6.33
C GLY A 153 16.91 -3.39 -6.44
N GLN A 154 17.11 -4.70 -6.42
CA GLN A 154 18.43 -5.33 -6.64
C GLN A 154 18.29 -6.66 -7.39
N HIS A 155 19.40 -7.17 -7.88
CA HIS A 155 19.44 -8.51 -8.46
C HIS A 155 19.35 -9.58 -7.37
N ILE A 156 18.56 -10.63 -7.58
CA ILE A 156 18.51 -11.81 -6.72
C ILE A 156 18.54 -13.06 -7.60
N ASP A 157 19.61 -13.84 -7.47
CA ASP A 157 19.78 -15.14 -8.15
C ASP A 157 18.67 -16.14 -7.78
N ASN A 158 18.50 -17.18 -8.59
CA ASN A 158 17.66 -18.31 -8.22
C ASN A 158 18.17 -18.96 -6.92
N ASN A 159 17.26 -19.28 -5.99
CA ASN A 159 17.56 -19.71 -4.61
C ASN A 159 18.26 -18.65 -3.75
N GLY A 160 18.40 -17.42 -4.26
CA GLY A 160 18.91 -16.28 -3.51
C GLY A 160 17.88 -15.71 -2.54
N ALA A 161 18.37 -14.96 -1.57
CA ALA A 161 17.55 -14.18 -0.66
C ALA A 161 18.20 -12.83 -0.38
N ALA A 162 17.36 -11.82 -0.14
CA ALA A 162 17.76 -10.49 0.25
C ALA A 162 17.03 -10.07 1.53
N LEU A 163 17.75 -9.38 2.41
CA LEU A 163 17.21 -8.84 3.65
C LEU A 163 17.01 -7.34 3.52
N TYR A 164 15.81 -6.86 3.82
CA TYR A 164 15.45 -5.45 3.85
C TYR A 164 15.07 -5.06 5.27
N ARG A 165 15.65 -3.97 5.77
CA ARG A 165 15.32 -3.41 7.08
C ARG A 165 14.70 -2.03 6.92
N PHE A 166 13.49 -1.90 7.41
CA PHE A 166 12.73 -0.67 7.41
C PHE A 166 12.69 -0.11 8.83
N LEU A 167 12.84 1.21 8.94
CA LEU A 167 12.54 1.95 10.15
C LEU A 167 11.22 2.65 9.94
N VAL A 168 10.26 2.38 10.80
CA VAL A 168 8.91 2.94 10.76
C VAL A 168 8.71 3.80 11.99
N LYS A 169 8.12 4.98 11.80
CA LYS A 169 7.78 5.89 12.88
C LYS A 169 6.34 6.33 12.73
N LEU A 170 5.58 6.21 13.81
CA LEU A 170 4.25 6.81 13.93
C LEU A 170 4.35 8.17 14.64
N SER A 171 3.63 9.14 14.10
CA SER A 171 3.50 10.48 14.64
C SER A 171 2.79 10.46 16.00
N PRO A 172 3.24 11.25 16.98
CA PRO A 172 2.50 11.46 18.23
C PRO A 172 1.15 12.16 18.03
N ASN A 173 0.88 12.69 16.83
CA ASN A 173 -0.41 13.27 16.46
C ASN A 173 -1.31 12.29 15.69
N SER A 174 -0.92 11.02 15.59
CA SER A 174 -1.79 9.98 15.03
C SER A 174 -3.07 9.85 15.87
N SER A 175 -4.14 9.34 15.25
CA SER A 175 -5.44 9.24 15.93
C SER A 175 -5.33 8.34 17.16
N ALA A 176 -5.76 8.82 18.35
CA ALA A 176 -5.79 8.01 19.57
C ALA A 176 -6.71 6.76 19.44
N SER A 177 -7.62 6.75 18.46
CA SER A 177 -8.46 5.60 18.15
C SER A 177 -7.74 4.52 17.32
N LEU A 178 -6.61 4.85 16.69
CA LEU A 178 -5.77 3.91 15.96
C LEU A 178 -5.10 2.99 16.98
N SER A 179 -5.67 1.81 17.15
CA SER A 179 -5.23 0.82 18.15
C SER A 179 -4.46 -0.34 17.52
N GLN A 180 -4.58 -0.50 16.21
CA GLN A 180 -3.93 -1.56 15.44
C GLN A 180 -3.45 -1.01 14.11
N LEU A 181 -2.36 -1.59 13.63
CA LEU A 181 -1.78 -1.32 12.32
C LEU A 181 -1.53 -2.66 11.64
N VAL A 182 -2.24 -2.92 10.54
CA VAL A 182 -1.96 -4.07 9.68
C VAL A 182 -0.81 -3.69 8.76
N VAL A 183 0.21 -4.54 8.72
CA VAL A 183 1.39 -4.38 7.88
C VAL A 183 1.43 -5.53 6.90
N VAL A 184 1.57 -5.22 5.61
CA VAL A 184 1.60 -6.21 4.54
C VAL A 184 2.88 -6.09 3.74
N THR A 185 3.32 -7.21 3.17
CA THR A 185 4.44 -7.26 2.23
C THR A 185 4.20 -8.31 1.16
N ASP A 186 4.65 -8.03 -0.06
CA ASP A 186 4.84 -9.01 -1.12
C ASP A 186 6.20 -8.74 -1.80
N GLY A 187 6.53 -9.55 -2.80
CA GLY A 187 7.67 -9.29 -3.69
C GLY A 187 7.23 -8.67 -5.00
N LEU A 188 8.06 -7.79 -5.54
CA LEU A 188 8.03 -7.31 -6.92
C LEU A 188 9.39 -7.51 -7.56
N ALA A 189 9.39 -7.86 -8.84
CA ALA A 189 10.57 -7.94 -9.69
C ALA A 189 10.20 -7.56 -11.13
N ASP A 190 11.20 -7.26 -11.96
CA ASP A 190 10.95 -7.01 -13.37
C ASP A 190 10.49 -8.30 -14.08
N HIS A 191 9.66 -8.12 -15.12
CA HIS A 191 9.16 -9.20 -16.00
C HIS A 191 8.30 -10.30 -15.33
N THR A 192 7.69 -10.00 -14.19
CA THR A 192 6.71 -10.88 -13.56
C THR A 192 5.28 -10.49 -13.92
N THR A 193 4.38 -11.47 -13.89
CA THR A 193 2.96 -11.30 -14.23
C THR A 193 2.05 -11.72 -13.09
N THR A 194 2.59 -12.36 -12.06
CA THR A 194 1.82 -12.94 -10.97
C THR A 194 2.46 -12.56 -9.64
N GLY A 195 1.62 -12.11 -8.70
CA GLY A 195 2.04 -11.81 -7.34
C GLY A 195 2.73 -13.00 -6.69
N GLY A 196 3.74 -12.71 -5.87
CA GLY A 196 4.50 -13.69 -5.11
C GLY A 196 3.71 -14.17 -3.90
N SER A 197 4.36 -14.98 -3.07
CA SER A 197 3.84 -15.20 -1.73
C SER A 197 3.92 -13.88 -0.94
N SER A 198 2.84 -13.53 -0.25
CA SER A 198 2.72 -12.34 0.59
C SER A 198 2.61 -12.72 2.06
N ASP A 199 2.92 -11.77 2.93
CA ASP A 199 2.81 -11.93 4.37
C ASP A 199 2.08 -10.73 4.99
N LEU A 200 1.48 -10.98 6.16
CA LEU A 200 0.66 -10.01 6.89
C LEU A 200 0.93 -10.12 8.38
N ALA A 201 1.13 -8.99 9.02
CA ALA A 201 1.27 -8.88 10.46
C ALA A 201 0.35 -7.79 11.01
N THR A 202 -0.01 -7.90 12.29
CA THR A 202 -0.78 -6.87 13.00
C THR A 202 0.02 -6.38 14.18
N LEU A 203 0.32 -5.08 14.19
CA LEU A 203 0.99 -4.38 15.28
C LEU A 203 -0.06 -3.71 16.16
N GLN A 204 0.04 -3.87 17.47
CA GLN A 204 -0.72 -3.02 18.39
C GLN A 204 -0.14 -1.61 18.39
N VAL A 205 -0.98 -0.59 18.36
CA VAL A 205 -0.54 0.81 18.41
C VAL A 205 -0.68 1.32 19.85
N GLU A 206 0.46 1.64 20.45
CA GLU A 206 0.53 2.20 21.80
C GLU A 206 0.57 3.72 21.70
N HIS A 207 -0.43 4.37 22.28
CA HIS A 207 -0.41 5.82 22.47
C HIS A 207 0.17 6.07 23.86
N PRO A 208 1.35 6.69 24.00
CA PRO A 208 1.77 7.15 25.31
C PRO A 208 0.67 8.07 25.84
N ASP A 209 0.24 7.85 27.08
CA ASP A 209 -0.60 8.83 27.75
C ASP A 209 0.05 10.19 27.55
N ALA A 210 -0.74 11.18 27.13
CA ALA A 210 -0.26 12.55 27.05
C ALA A 210 0.16 12.92 28.47
N THR A 211 1.43 12.67 28.81
CA THR A 211 1.95 12.83 30.15
C THR A 211 1.58 14.23 30.56
N ASP A 212 0.87 14.29 31.68
CA ASP A 212 0.33 15.50 32.31
C ASP A 212 1.26 16.67 32.00
N PRO A 213 0.76 17.75 31.37
CA PRO A 213 1.60 18.80 30.82
C PRO A 213 2.66 19.17 31.84
N SER A 214 3.93 18.93 31.47
CA SER A 214 5.09 19.31 32.26
C SER A 214 4.80 20.70 32.83
N PRO A 215 4.75 20.86 34.17
CA PRO A 215 4.22 22.07 34.79
C PRO A 215 4.88 23.26 34.12
N ALA A 216 4.06 24.10 33.50
CA ALA A 216 4.52 25.29 32.79
C ALA A 216 5.55 25.99 33.68
N PRO A 217 6.73 26.41 33.14
CA PRO A 217 7.75 27.07 33.94
C PRO A 217 7.11 28.25 34.63
N GLY A 218 6.81 28.07 35.91
CA GLY A 218 6.06 29.04 36.69
C GLY A 218 6.84 30.34 36.64
N SER A 219 6.17 31.39 36.20
CA SER A 219 6.60 32.77 36.39
C SER A 219 6.59 33.07 37.89
N GLY A 220 7.55 32.50 38.62
CA GLY A 220 7.75 32.78 40.02
C GLY A 220 8.45 34.12 40.16
N THR A 221 7.67 35.20 40.25
CA THR A 221 8.08 36.42 40.95
C THR A 221 8.06 36.14 42.46
N GLY A 222 8.93 35.23 42.89
CA GLY A 222 9.12 34.86 44.29
C GLY A 222 10.53 35.20 44.71
N THR A 223 10.71 36.35 45.35
CA THR A 223 11.94 36.81 46.03
C THR A 223 12.20 35.94 47.26
N GLY A 224 12.45 34.65 47.05
CA GLY A 224 12.78 33.67 48.08
C GLY A 224 14.27 33.36 48.06
N LYS A 225 14.99 33.88 49.07
CA LYS A 225 16.41 33.62 49.33
C LYS A 225 16.70 32.11 49.36
N PRO A 226 17.65 31.59 48.55
CA PRO A 226 18.01 30.18 48.57
C PRO A 226 18.92 29.89 49.77
N THR A 227 18.38 29.20 50.77
CA THR A 227 19.15 28.46 51.77
C THR A 227 18.66 27.03 51.75
N THR A 228 19.40 26.12 51.13
CA THR A 228 20.05 24.98 51.80
C THR A 228 20.83 24.13 50.81
N LYS A 229 22.08 23.90 51.19
CA LYS A 229 23.13 23.07 50.59
C LYS A 229 22.69 21.60 50.41
N PRO A 230 22.75 21.01 49.20
CA PRO A 230 22.76 19.56 49.05
C PRO A 230 24.17 19.05 49.42
N SER A 231 24.29 18.41 50.58
CA SER A 231 25.46 17.64 50.98
C SER A 231 25.22 16.17 50.65
N GLY A 232 25.39 15.81 49.38
CA GLY A 232 25.36 14.42 48.91
C GLY A 232 26.72 14.04 48.36
N LYS A 233 27.45 13.19 49.11
CA LYS A 233 28.78 12.67 48.79
C LYS A 233 28.70 11.74 47.57
N PRO A 234 29.41 12.00 46.45
CA PRO A 234 29.50 11.04 45.36
C PRO A 234 30.33 9.84 45.84
N THR A 235 29.70 8.67 45.86
CA THR A 235 30.35 7.40 46.18
C THR A 235 30.43 6.54 44.93
N ALA A 236 31.59 5.92 44.75
CA ALA A 236 31.97 4.87 43.79
C ALA A 236 32.36 5.31 42.36
N LYS A 237 33.68 5.46 42.23
CA LYS A 237 34.50 5.34 41.01
C LYS A 237 34.14 4.04 40.25
N PRO A 238 33.85 4.09 38.94
CA PRO A 238 33.77 2.89 38.11
C PRO A 238 35.11 2.17 38.09
N THR A 239 35.09 0.88 38.42
CA THR A 239 36.25 0.01 38.33
C THR A 239 36.41 -0.41 36.88
N GLU A 240 37.48 0.03 36.24
CA GLU A 240 37.98 -0.56 35.00
C GLU A 240 38.30 -2.04 35.26
N SER A 241 37.59 -2.95 34.61
CA SER A 241 37.99 -4.34 34.54
C SER A 241 37.41 -5.01 33.31
N ALA A 242 38.31 -5.31 32.37
CA ALA A 242 38.46 -6.58 31.67
C ALA A 242 38.88 -6.35 30.21
N THR A 243 40.19 -6.47 30.02
CA THR A 243 40.89 -6.69 28.76
C THR A 243 40.29 -7.89 28.03
N PRO A 244 39.77 -7.78 26.80
CA PRO A 244 39.59 -8.94 25.95
C PRO A 244 40.92 -9.27 25.27
N THR A 245 41.58 -10.29 25.81
CA THR A 245 42.64 -11.06 25.14
C THR A 245 42.02 -11.94 24.06
N ALA A 246 42.41 -11.72 22.80
CA ALA A 246 42.81 -12.75 21.82
C ALA A 246 42.69 -12.19 20.39
N ALA A 247 43.83 -12.06 19.72
CA ALA A 247 43.89 -11.79 18.29
C ALA A 247 43.36 -13.01 17.50
N PRO A 248 42.49 -12.83 16.48
CA PRO A 248 42.14 -13.91 15.59
C PRO A 248 43.34 -14.25 14.69
N VAL A 249 43.71 -15.53 14.72
CA VAL A 249 44.70 -16.14 13.83
C VAL A 249 44.21 -16.00 12.39
N ALA A 250 45.03 -15.41 11.53
CA ALA A 250 44.77 -15.32 10.10
C ALA A 250 44.69 -16.74 9.50
N ALA A 251 43.51 -17.14 9.05
CA ALA A 251 43.35 -18.33 8.24
C ALA A 251 43.75 -18.01 6.80
N THR A 252 44.90 -18.53 6.39
CA THR A 252 45.40 -18.53 5.02
C THR A 252 44.63 -19.52 4.14
N SER A 253 44.24 -19.04 2.96
CA SER A 253 44.24 -19.73 1.66
C SER A 253 43.17 -20.79 1.36
N ALA A 254 42.37 -20.52 0.31
CA ALA A 254 42.44 -21.31 -0.92
C ALA A 254 41.97 -20.44 -2.11
N ALA A 255 42.84 -20.29 -3.11
CA ALA A 255 42.51 -19.64 -4.37
C ALA A 255 41.48 -20.48 -5.16
N PRO A 256 40.43 -19.88 -5.75
CA PRO A 256 39.58 -20.60 -6.69
C PRO A 256 40.36 -20.87 -7.99
N SER A 257 40.54 -22.15 -8.30
CA SER A 257 41.03 -22.62 -9.59
C SER A 257 39.98 -22.33 -10.65
N SER A 258 40.33 -21.45 -11.59
CA SER A 258 39.54 -21.14 -12.77
C SER A 258 39.66 -22.28 -13.80
N ALA A 259 38.53 -22.94 -14.07
CA ALA A 259 38.37 -23.77 -15.26
C ALA A 259 37.40 -23.06 -16.23
N PRO A 260 37.81 -22.73 -17.46
CA PRO A 260 36.91 -22.17 -18.47
C PRO A 260 35.98 -23.27 -19.00
N THR A 261 34.68 -23.09 -18.85
CA THR A 261 33.67 -23.95 -19.48
C THR A 261 33.18 -23.31 -20.78
N ALA A 262 33.00 -24.18 -21.76
CA ALA A 262 32.86 -23.94 -23.18
C ALA A 262 31.79 -22.92 -23.62
N GLU A 263 32.14 -22.27 -24.71
CA GLU A 263 31.32 -21.46 -25.61
C GLU A 263 30.15 -22.26 -26.21
N PRO A 264 28.89 -21.84 -26.05
CA PRO A 264 27.78 -22.36 -26.84
C PRO A 264 27.74 -21.63 -28.20
N SER A 265 27.92 -22.42 -29.25
CA SER A 265 27.75 -22.02 -30.65
C SER A 265 26.28 -22.18 -31.09
N GLY A 266 25.76 -21.20 -31.82
CA GLY A 266 24.50 -21.28 -32.59
C GLY A 266 23.27 -20.68 -31.88
N THR A 267 22.32 -20.01 -32.52
CA THR A 267 22.07 -19.73 -33.95
C THR A 267 21.14 -18.51 -33.99
N ALA A 268 21.50 -17.48 -34.75
CA ALA A 268 20.66 -16.32 -34.95
C ALA A 268 19.37 -16.69 -35.70
N THR A 269 18.22 -16.31 -35.15
CA THR A 269 16.94 -16.28 -35.90
C THR A 269 16.38 -14.87 -35.87
N THR A 270 16.04 -14.43 -37.08
CA THR A 270 15.60 -13.13 -37.60
C THR A 270 14.45 -12.44 -36.84
N PRO A 271 14.37 -11.09 -36.83
CA PRO A 271 13.35 -10.35 -36.09
C PRO A 271 12.00 -10.34 -36.80
N GLY A 272 10.92 -10.61 -36.06
CA GLY A 272 9.55 -10.60 -36.55
C GLY A 272 8.64 -9.75 -35.67
N THR A 273 8.28 -8.58 -36.21
CA THR A 273 7.02 -7.84 -36.04
C THR A 273 6.58 -7.42 -34.62
N GLU A 274 6.66 -6.11 -34.42
CA GLU A 274 5.87 -5.25 -33.52
C GLU A 274 4.65 -5.91 -32.87
N ARG A 275 4.78 -6.22 -31.57
CA ARG A 275 3.68 -6.65 -30.71
C ARG A 275 3.15 -5.43 -29.96
N LEU A 276 2.09 -4.85 -30.51
CA LEU A 276 1.25 -3.84 -29.85
C LEU A 276 0.82 -4.32 -28.47
N ALA A 277 0.72 -3.36 -27.55
CA ALA A 277 0.39 -3.48 -26.12
C ALA A 277 -0.47 -4.71 -25.76
N TYR A 278 0.16 -5.69 -25.12
CA TYR A 278 -0.51 -6.81 -24.47
C TYR A 278 -0.91 -6.36 -23.07
N THR A 279 -2.09 -5.75 -22.93
CA THR A 279 -2.71 -5.53 -21.63
C THR A 279 -3.16 -6.89 -21.10
N GLY A 280 -2.42 -7.41 -20.12
CA GLY A 280 -2.68 -8.72 -19.52
C GLY A 280 -4.11 -8.84 -19.00
N GLY A 281 -4.92 -9.63 -19.69
CA GLY A 281 -6.16 -10.18 -19.17
C GLY A 281 -5.87 -11.59 -18.69
N GLY A 282 -5.97 -11.82 -17.37
CA GLY A 282 -5.96 -13.16 -16.80
C GLY A 282 -7.17 -13.98 -17.30
N ASP A 283 -7.06 -15.30 -17.19
CA ASP A 283 -7.92 -16.34 -17.78
C ASP A 283 -9.40 -16.41 -17.28
N THR A 284 -10.05 -15.28 -17.03
CA THR A 284 -11.49 -15.18 -16.74
C THR A 284 -12.32 -14.70 -17.95
N SER A 285 -11.72 -14.59 -19.13
CA SER A 285 -12.36 -14.01 -20.32
C SER A 285 -13.44 -14.87 -20.98
N TRP A 286 -13.46 -16.19 -20.77
CA TRP A 286 -14.45 -17.08 -21.41
C TRP A 286 -15.88 -16.89 -20.85
N THR A 287 -16.03 -16.59 -19.56
CA THR A 287 -17.35 -16.41 -18.94
C THR A 287 -17.99 -15.06 -19.28
N LEU A 288 -17.17 -14.03 -19.53
CA LEU A 288 -17.67 -12.71 -19.94
C LEU A 288 -18.13 -12.67 -21.41
N VAL A 289 -17.48 -13.43 -22.30
CA VAL A 289 -17.92 -13.55 -23.71
C VAL A 289 -19.28 -14.27 -23.83
N ALA A 290 -19.53 -15.26 -22.96
CA ALA A 290 -20.82 -15.94 -22.89
C ALA A 290 -21.94 -15.02 -22.38
N ALA A 291 -21.67 -14.13 -21.41
CA ALA A 291 -22.66 -13.19 -20.90
C ALA A 291 -23.00 -12.07 -21.90
N GLY A 292 -22.00 -11.58 -22.67
CA GLY A 292 -22.21 -10.52 -23.66
C GLY A 292 -23.10 -10.93 -24.85
N SER A 293 -23.00 -12.19 -25.28
CA SER A 293 -23.80 -12.70 -26.42
C SER A 293 -25.29 -12.88 -26.07
N ALA A 294 -25.62 -13.23 -24.82
CA ALA A 294 -27.01 -13.34 -24.37
C ALA A 294 -27.74 -11.98 -24.34
N LEU A 295 -27.04 -10.90 -23.98
CA LEU A 295 -27.61 -9.53 -23.97
C LEU A 295 -27.88 -9.01 -25.39
N LEU A 296 -26.96 -9.28 -26.34
CA LEU A 296 -27.16 -8.91 -27.75
C LEU A 296 -28.33 -9.67 -28.39
N ALA A 297 -28.49 -10.96 -28.09
CA ALA A 297 -29.62 -11.75 -28.57
C ALA A 297 -30.97 -11.23 -27.99
N SER A 298 -30.98 -10.84 -26.71
CA SER A 298 -32.17 -10.29 -26.04
C SER A 298 -32.59 -8.93 -26.62
N GLY A 299 -31.62 -8.06 -26.91
CA GLY A 299 -31.87 -6.75 -27.52
C GLY A 299 -32.45 -6.86 -28.93
N ALA A 300 -31.92 -7.76 -29.76
CA ALA A 300 -32.42 -7.98 -31.12
C ALA A 300 -33.87 -8.53 -31.14
N ALA A 301 -34.20 -9.43 -30.21
CA ALA A 301 -35.55 -10.00 -30.09
C ALA A 301 -36.60 -8.94 -29.71
N ALA A 302 -36.28 -8.03 -28.77
CA ALA A 302 -37.18 -6.94 -28.39
C ALA A 302 -37.44 -5.97 -29.56
N LEU A 303 -36.41 -5.65 -30.34
CA LEU A 303 -36.51 -4.76 -31.51
C LEU A 303 -37.34 -5.39 -32.64
N ALA A 304 -37.18 -6.69 -32.88
CA ALA A 304 -37.99 -7.41 -33.86
C ALA A 304 -39.48 -7.48 -33.44
N PHE A 305 -39.76 -7.69 -32.16
CA PHE A 305 -41.13 -7.74 -31.65
C PHE A 305 -41.83 -6.37 -31.72
N ALA A 306 -41.12 -5.28 -31.42
CA ALA A 306 -41.64 -3.92 -31.54
C ALA A 306 -41.99 -3.57 -33.00
N ARG A 307 -41.13 -3.89 -33.97
CA ARG A 307 -41.40 -3.66 -35.40
C ARG A 307 -42.64 -4.42 -35.89
N ARG A 308 -42.82 -5.67 -35.46
CA ARG A 308 -43.96 -6.50 -35.88
C ARG A 308 -45.30 -5.98 -35.36
N ARG A 309 -45.30 -5.30 -34.21
CA ARG A 309 -46.51 -4.69 -33.62
C ARG A 309 -46.89 -3.36 -34.29
N ALA A 310 -45.90 -2.61 -34.78
CA ALA A 310 -46.14 -1.38 -35.54
C ALA A 310 -46.74 -1.65 -36.93
N ALA A 311 -46.35 -2.75 -37.60
CA ALA A 311 -46.87 -3.10 -38.93
C ALA A 311 -48.29 -3.70 -38.95
N ARG A 312 -48.88 -3.98 -37.78
CA ARG A 312 -50.24 -4.52 -37.63
C ARG A 312 -51.27 -3.48 -37.16
N ARG A 313 -50.84 -2.23 -36.96
CA ARG A 313 -51.71 -1.09 -36.74
C ARG A 313 -51.77 -0.27 -38.03
#